data_AF-A0AAD4S937-F1
#
_entry.id   AF-A0AAD4S937-F1
#
_cell.length_a   1.000
_cell.length_b   1.000
_cell.length_c   1.000
_cell.angle_alpha   90.00
_cell.angle_beta   90.00
_cell.angle_gamma   90.00
#
_symmetry.space_group_name_H-M   'P 1'
#
loop_
_entity.id
_entity.type
_entity.pdbx_description
1 polymer ?
#
loop_
_entity_poly.entity_id
_entity_poly.type
_entity_poly.pdbx_seq_one_letter_code
_entity_poly.pdbx_strand_id
1 'polypeptide(L)'
;MEHLRMSGAYWCLTTLDLLGKLVSVHQDEIVSWVMQCQHESGGFADCQDKENGGISDRPDDAVDVYHTYFGVTALSLLEYPGIKPIDPAYAYLLML
;
A
#
# COMPACT_ATOMS: atom_id res chain seq x y z
N MET A 1 8.96 -10.51 -14.40
CA MET A 1 9.83 -9.32 -14.44
C MET A 1 9.50 -8.49 -13.20
N GLU A 2 10.43 -8.50 -12.24
CA GLU A 2 10.55 -7.69 -11.00
C GLU A 2 9.37 -7.61 -10.00
N HIS A 3 9.44 -8.48 -8.98
CA HIS A 3 8.55 -8.54 -7.81
C HIS A 3 8.96 -7.59 -6.66
N LEU A 4 9.95 -6.73 -6.89
CA LEU A 4 10.56 -5.88 -5.85
C LEU A 4 10.14 -4.41 -5.91
N ARG A 5 9.26 -4.02 -6.84
CA ARG A 5 9.08 -2.58 -7.13
C ARG A 5 8.21 -1.84 -6.11
N MET A 6 7.05 -2.37 -5.68
CA MET A 6 6.12 -1.63 -4.81
C MET A 6 6.50 -1.70 -3.33
N SER A 7 6.80 -2.89 -2.83
CA SER A 7 7.33 -3.10 -1.48
C SER A 7 8.69 -2.41 -1.29
N GLY A 8 9.57 -2.45 -2.30
CA GLY A 8 10.83 -1.70 -2.30
C GLY A 8 10.62 -0.18 -2.30
N ALA A 9 9.67 0.34 -3.09
CA ALA A 9 9.32 1.75 -3.11
C ALA A 9 8.78 2.21 -1.74
N TYR A 10 7.89 1.43 -1.12
CA TYR A 10 7.36 1.71 0.22
C TYR A 10 8.49 1.86 1.25
N TRP A 11 9.35 0.84 1.40
CA TRP A 11 10.43 0.86 2.40
C TRP A 11 11.46 1.97 2.14
N CYS A 12 11.80 2.25 0.88
CA CYS A 12 12.71 3.34 0.53
C CYS A 12 12.11 4.72 0.86
N LEU A 13 10.84 4.95 0.52
CA LEU A 13 10.17 6.22 0.80
C LEU A 13 10.00 6.46 2.30
N THR A 14 9.59 5.43 3.05
CA THR A 14 9.51 5.49 4.53
C THR A 14 10.88 5.80 5.14
N THR A 15 11.95 5.16 4.65
CA THR A 15 13.31 5.43 5.14
C THR A 15 13.73 6.88 4.85
N LEU A 16 13.45 7.39 3.65
CA LEU A 16 13.77 8.77 3.29
C LEU A 16 12.98 9.78 4.11
N ASP A 17 11.72 9.49 4.43
CA ASP A 17 10.89 10.34 5.27
C ASP A 17 11.40 10.39 6.72
N LEU A 18 11.73 9.23 7.30
CA LEU A 18 12.34 9.12 8.64
C LEU A 18 13.68 9.86 8.73
N LEU A 19 14.44 9.95 7.63
CA LEU A 19 15.70 10.69 7.56
C LEU A 19 15.52 12.18 7.24
N GLY A 20 14.29 12.66 7.04
CA GLY A 20 14.00 14.04 6.63
C GLY A 20 14.54 14.37 5.22
N LYS A 21 14.67 13.35 4.36
CA LYS A 21 15.24 13.44 3.01
C LYS A 21 14.19 13.24 1.91
N LEU A 22 12.91 13.17 2.23
CA LEU A 22 11.86 12.98 1.22
C LEU A 22 11.84 14.07 0.13
N VAL A 23 12.33 15.28 0.44
CA VAL A 23 12.51 16.36 -0.55
C VAL A 23 13.49 16.01 -1.69
N SER A 24 14.38 15.03 -1.53
CA SER A 24 15.36 14.66 -2.56
C SER A 24 14.84 13.69 -3.63
N VAL A 25 13.59 13.24 -3.56
CA VAL A 25 12.99 12.37 -4.59
C VAL A 25 12.13 13.15 -5.58
N HIS A 26 12.13 12.70 -6.83
CA HIS A 26 11.27 13.21 -7.89
C HIS A 26 9.83 12.69 -7.70
N GLN A 27 9.03 13.39 -6.90
CA GLN A 27 7.67 12.98 -6.55
C GLN A 27 6.80 12.66 -7.76
N ASP A 28 6.83 13.50 -8.81
CA ASP A 28 5.99 13.32 -9.99
C ASP A 28 6.29 11.99 -10.73
N GLU A 29 7.55 11.57 -10.76
CA GLU A 29 7.96 10.30 -11.37
C GLU A 29 7.47 9.10 -10.55
N ILE A 30 7.57 9.19 -9.23
CA ILE A 30 7.12 8.14 -8.31
C ILE A 30 5.60 7.99 -8.38
N VAL A 31 4.87 9.10 -8.37
CA VAL A 31 3.40 9.12 -8.51
C VAL A 31 2.98 8.52 -9.85
N SER A 32 3.59 8.97 -10.96
CA SER A 32 3.29 8.44 -12.30
C SER A 32 3.53 6.93 -12.39
N TRP A 33 4.61 6.44 -11.77
CA TRP A 33 4.91 5.03 -11.71
C TRP A 33 3.90 4.23 -10.85
N VAL A 34 3.50 4.74 -9.68
CA VAL A 34 2.48 4.08 -8.82
C VAL A 34 1.12 4.00 -9.53
N MET A 35 0.73 5.06 -10.25
CA MET A 35 -0.54 5.09 -10.98
C MET A 35 -0.62 4.04 -12.10
N GLN A 36 0.52 3.64 -12.69
CA GLN A 36 0.57 2.55 -13.67
C GLN A 36 0.32 1.17 -13.05
N CYS A 37 0.40 1.05 -11.73
CA CYS A 37 0.11 -0.19 -11.01
C CYS A 37 -1.37 -0.32 -10.59
N GLN A 38 -2.19 0.72 -10.80
CA GLN A 38 -3.61 0.72 -10.44
C GLN A 38 -4.44 -0.01 -11.52
N HIS A 39 -5.38 -0.87 -11.11
CA HIS A 39 -6.28 -1.57 -12.03
C HIS A 39 -7.56 -0.75 -12.30
N GLU A 40 -8.12 -0.86 -13.51
CA GLU A 40 -9.29 -0.09 -13.96
C GLU A 40 -10.56 -0.33 -13.12
N SER A 41 -10.68 -1.50 -12.49
CA SER A 41 -11.82 -1.85 -11.62
C SER A 41 -11.71 -1.34 -10.18
N GLY A 42 -10.65 -0.60 -9.84
CA GLY A 42 -10.30 -0.24 -8.47
C GLY A 42 -9.43 -1.30 -7.79
N GLY A 43 -8.62 -0.85 -6.82
CA GLY A 43 -7.57 -1.65 -6.21
C GLY A 43 -6.28 -1.70 -7.04
N PHE A 44 -5.20 -2.18 -6.42
CA PHE A 44 -3.98 -2.59 -7.11
C PHE A 44 -4.16 -4.07 -7.47
N ALA A 45 -4.87 -4.33 -8.58
CA ALA A 45 -5.17 -5.64 -9.17
C ALA A 45 -6.13 -6.55 -8.34
N ASP A 46 -6.64 -7.64 -8.96
CA ASP A 46 -7.57 -8.70 -8.47
C ASP A 46 -7.08 -9.48 -7.21
N CYS A 47 -6.50 -8.77 -6.26
CA CYS A 47 -5.71 -9.30 -5.14
C CYS A 47 -6.54 -9.67 -3.90
N GLN A 48 -7.85 -9.41 -3.88
CA GLN A 48 -8.70 -9.72 -2.72
C GLN A 48 -9.37 -11.08 -2.88
N ASP A 49 -9.13 -11.99 -1.92
CA ASP A 49 -9.92 -13.23 -1.81
C ASP A 49 -11.32 -12.89 -1.27
N LYS A 50 -12.34 -13.15 -2.08
CA LYS A 50 -13.75 -12.84 -1.77
C LYS A 50 -14.44 -13.90 -0.91
N GLU A 51 -13.88 -15.11 -0.83
CA GLU A 51 -14.44 -16.21 -0.02
C GLU A 51 -13.82 -16.23 1.38
N ASN A 52 -12.50 -16.12 1.49
CA ASN A 52 -11.78 -16.25 2.76
C ASN A 52 -11.25 -14.91 3.30
N GLY A 53 -11.30 -13.83 2.51
CA GLY A 53 -10.72 -12.55 2.86
C GLY A 53 -9.20 -12.51 2.74
N GLY A 54 -8.62 -11.34 2.98
CA GLY A 54 -7.19 -11.09 2.77
C GLY A 54 -6.88 -10.48 1.41
N ILE A 55 -5.68 -9.91 1.30
CA ILE A 55 -5.18 -9.25 0.10
C ILE A 55 -3.79 -9.82 -0.20
N SER A 56 -3.54 -10.19 -1.45
CA SER A 56 -2.27 -10.67 -1.99
C SER A 56 -1.48 -9.52 -2.67
N ASP A 57 -0.23 -9.78 -3.09
CA ASP A 57 0.54 -8.84 -3.90
C ASP A 57 -0.08 -8.65 -5.31
N ARG A 58 -0.67 -9.72 -5.86
CA ARG A 58 -1.12 -9.81 -7.26
C ARG A 58 -2.38 -10.66 -7.42
N PRO A 59 -3.10 -10.51 -8.55
CA PRO A 59 -4.18 -11.43 -8.92
C PRO A 59 -3.71 -12.87 -8.87
N ASP A 60 -4.57 -13.75 -8.38
CA ASP A 60 -4.36 -15.20 -8.30
C ASP A 60 -3.21 -15.66 -7.39
N ASP A 61 -2.45 -14.74 -6.78
CA ASP A 61 -1.47 -15.08 -5.74
C ASP A 61 -2.19 -15.46 -4.43
N ALA A 62 -1.52 -16.30 -3.63
CA ALA A 62 -2.01 -16.62 -2.29
C ALA A 62 -2.05 -15.35 -1.42
N VAL A 63 -3.15 -15.15 -0.69
CA VAL A 63 -3.25 -14.07 0.30
C VAL A 63 -2.29 -14.30 1.45
N ASP A 64 -1.76 -13.21 1.99
CA ASP A 64 -0.91 -13.26 3.18
C ASP A 64 -1.18 -12.07 4.11
N VAL A 65 -0.76 -12.21 5.37
CA VAL A 65 -0.97 -11.19 6.41
C VAL A 65 -0.26 -9.88 6.10
N TYR A 66 0.84 -9.92 5.36
CA TYR A 66 1.70 -8.77 5.09
C TYR A 66 1.04 -7.84 4.05
N HIS A 67 0.58 -8.38 2.92
CA HIS A 67 -0.14 -7.62 1.90
C HIS A 67 -1.56 -7.24 2.36
N THR A 68 -2.20 -8.09 3.15
CA THR A 68 -3.48 -7.75 3.81
C THR A 68 -3.33 -6.53 4.70
N TYR A 69 -2.29 -6.48 5.54
CA TYR A 69 -2.02 -5.35 6.41
C TYR A 69 -1.79 -4.06 5.62
N PHE A 70 -1.00 -4.09 4.55
CA PHE A 70 -0.78 -2.92 3.70
C PHE A 70 -2.01 -2.45 2.95
N GLY A 71 -2.81 -3.37 2.42
CA GLY A 71 -4.06 -3.01 1.75
C GLY A 71 -5.05 -2.35 2.70
N VAL A 72 -5.21 -2.89 3.92
CA VAL A 72 -6.11 -2.32 4.93
C VAL A 72 -5.61 -0.96 5.43
N THR A 73 -4.30 -0.81 5.68
CA THR A 73 -3.73 0.46 6.10
C THR A 73 -3.83 1.53 5.01
N ALA A 74 -3.62 1.17 3.73
CA ALA A 74 -3.86 2.07 2.60
C ALA A 74 -5.32 2.52 2.51
N LEU A 75 -6.29 1.60 2.63
CA LEU A 75 -7.71 1.95 2.64
C LEU A 75 -8.08 2.88 3.79
N SER A 76 -7.50 2.67 4.96
CA SER A 76 -7.69 3.58 6.09
C SER A 76 -7.12 4.97 5.85
N LEU A 77 -5.93 5.08 5.24
CA LEU A 77 -5.31 6.37 4.94
C LEU A 77 -6.10 7.14 3.87
N LEU A 78 -6.83 6.41 3.01
CA LEU A 78 -7.74 6.97 2.01
C LEU A 78 -9.14 7.29 2.57
N GLU A 79 -9.33 7.19 3.89
CA GLU A 79 -10.63 7.43 4.55
C GLU A 79 -11.76 6.56 3.98
N TYR A 80 -11.44 5.33 3.55
CA TYR A 80 -12.44 4.43 2.99
C TYR A 80 -13.53 4.11 4.02
N PRO A 81 -14.83 4.25 3.68
CA PRO A 81 -15.92 4.06 4.63
C PRO A 81 -15.88 2.70 5.34
N GLY A 82 -16.03 2.72 6.67
CA GLY A 82 -16.06 1.51 7.49
C GLY A 82 -14.69 1.00 7.96
N ILE A 83 -13.58 1.66 7.57
CA ILE A 83 -12.25 1.38 8.09
C ILE A 83 -11.89 2.40 9.17
N LYS A 84 -11.33 1.93 10.29
CA LYS A 84 -10.86 2.82 11.37
C LYS A 84 -9.59 3.54 10.94
N PRO A 85 -9.43 4.84 11.25
CA PRO A 85 -8.22 5.59 10.97
C PRO A 85 -6.97 4.94 11.60
N ILE A 86 -5.84 4.95 10.89
CA ILE A 86 -4.54 4.52 11.41
C ILE A 86 -3.63 5.74 11.59
N ASP A 87 -2.68 5.62 12.51
CA ASP A 87 -1.53 6.52 12.57
C ASP A 87 -0.51 6.13 11.48
N PRO A 88 -0.31 6.97 10.43
CA PRO A 88 0.61 6.64 9.35
C PRO A 88 2.07 6.49 9.79
N ALA A 89 2.49 7.13 10.90
CA ALA A 89 3.88 7.12 11.35
C ALA A 89 4.31 5.75 11.89
N TYR A 90 3.37 5.00 12.46
CA TYR A 90 3.64 3.69 13.04
C TYR A 90 2.85 2.57 12.37
N ALA A 91 1.91 2.90 11.49
CA ALA A 91 0.95 1.98 10.89
C ALA A 91 0.13 1.17 11.93
N TYR A 92 -0.06 1.74 13.13
CA TYR A 92 -0.95 1.17 14.14
C TYR A 92 -2.33 1.83 14.08
N LEU A 93 -3.36 1.07 14.49
CA LEU A 93 -4.69 1.62 14.77
C LEU A 93 -4.56 2.75 15.79
N LEU A 94 -5.15 3.91 15.48
CA LEU A 94 -5.34 4.96 16.47
C LEU A 94 -6.30 4.40 17.54
N MET A 95 -5.79 4.14 18.73
CA MET A 95 -6.65 3.85 19.89
C MET A 95 -7.38 5.14 20.24
N LEU A 96 -8.68 5.20 19.91
CA LEU A 96 -9.67 6.06 20.55
C LEU A 96 -10.52 5.21 21.49
#